data_AF-A0A2N1QA15-F1
#
_entry.id   AF-A0A2N1QA15-F1
#
_cell.length_a   1.000
_cell.length_b   1.000
_cell.length_c   1.000
_cell.angle_alpha   90.00
_cell.angle_beta   90.00
_cell.angle_gamma   90.00
#
_symmetry.space_group_name_H-M   'P 1'
#
loop_
_entity.id
_entity.type
_entity.pdbx_description
1 polymer ?
#
loop_
_entity_poly.entity_id
_entity_poly.type
_entity_poly.pdbx_seq_one_letter_code
_entity_poly.pdbx_strand_id
1 'polypeptide(L)'
;MKTNFIRKATSTELIPHDEFVIEKLVVIDKDLFECFIKDPLNDYDFIKENLEHMYCDQDEVFHCIFVTSNSHDFGILVESEGYHYARYTAYLPKAAIK
;
A
#
# COMPACT_ATOMS: atom_id res chain seq x y z
N MET A 1 -3.71 -21.36 3.51
CA MET A 1 -2.70 -20.35 3.15
C MET A 1 -3.08 -19.77 1.78
N LYS A 2 -3.01 -18.45 1.60
CA LYS A 2 -3.32 -17.77 0.34
C LYS A 2 -2.04 -17.09 -0.16
N THR A 3 -1.92 -16.92 -1.48
CA THR A 3 -0.78 -16.25 -2.12
C THR A 3 -1.23 -15.62 -3.45
N ASN A 4 -0.41 -14.74 -4.02
CA ASN A 4 -0.64 -14.12 -5.32
C ASN A 4 0.10 -14.92 -6.40
N PHE A 5 -0.64 -15.34 -7.43
CA PHE A 5 -0.03 -15.91 -8.64
C PHE A 5 0.14 -14.82 -9.69
N ILE A 6 1.34 -14.72 -10.26
CA ILE A 6 1.65 -13.79 -11.34
C ILE A 6 1.69 -14.57 -12.66
N ARG A 7 0.87 -14.19 -13.63
CA ARG A 7 0.77 -14.89 -14.91
C ARG A 7 1.92 -14.46 -15.82
N LYS A 8 2.74 -15.44 -16.26
CA LYS A 8 3.91 -15.21 -17.14
C LYS A 8 4.94 -14.25 -16.51
N ALA A 9 5.18 -14.39 -15.21
CA ALA A 9 6.17 -13.61 -14.48
C ALA A 9 7.56 -13.73 -15.11
N THR A 10 8.24 -12.60 -15.20
CA THR A 10 9.69 -12.51 -15.39
C THR A 10 10.42 -12.89 -14.09
N SER A 11 11.73 -13.13 -14.19
CA SER A 11 12.53 -13.48 -13.01
C SER A 11 12.49 -12.40 -11.91
N THR A 12 12.36 -11.13 -12.28
CA THR A 12 12.30 -9.99 -11.36
C THR A 12 10.94 -9.85 -10.69
N GLU A 13 9.84 -10.22 -11.35
CA GLU A 13 8.50 -10.22 -10.76
C GLU A 13 8.27 -11.39 -9.79
N LEU A 14 9.11 -12.43 -9.84
CA LEU A 14 9.00 -13.58 -8.93
C LEU A 14 9.46 -13.26 -7.51
N ILE A 15 10.28 -12.21 -7.32
CA ILE A 15 10.90 -11.87 -6.04
C ILE A 15 10.64 -10.38 -5.76
N PRO A 16 10.04 -10.02 -4.62
CA PRO A 16 9.92 -8.63 -4.22
C PRO A 16 11.30 -7.96 -4.18
N HIS A 17 11.44 -6.84 -4.87
CA HIS A 17 12.70 -6.10 -4.99
C HIS A 17 12.55 -4.60 -4.72
N ASP A 18 11.33 -4.08 -4.75
CA ASP A 18 11.06 -2.67 -4.43
C ASP A 18 11.44 -2.38 -2.97
N GLU A 19 12.28 -1.37 -2.77
CA GLU A 19 12.59 -0.82 -1.46
C GLU A 19 11.52 0.20 -1.08
N PHE A 20 11.16 0.25 0.20
CA PHE A 20 10.13 1.15 0.68
C PHE A 20 10.39 1.67 2.10
N VAL A 21 9.84 2.85 2.37
CA VAL A 21 9.78 3.46 3.70
C VAL A 21 8.32 3.72 4.06
N ILE A 22 7.92 3.34 5.28
CA ILE A 22 6.60 3.70 5.80
C ILE A 22 6.72 5.07 6.47
N GLU A 23 6.27 6.11 5.77
CA GLU A 23 6.24 7.48 6.28
C GLU A 23 5.12 7.68 7.31
N LYS A 24 3.99 6.97 7.13
CA LYS A 24 2.83 7.12 8.04
C LYS A 24 1.97 5.88 8.14
N LEU A 25 1.57 5.55 9.36
CA LEU A 25 0.51 4.57 9.66
C LEU A 25 -0.86 5.26 9.61
N VAL A 26 -1.76 4.76 8.76
CA VAL A 26 -3.13 5.24 8.62
C VAL A 26 -4.09 4.13 9.04
N VAL A 27 -4.67 4.26 10.24
CA VAL A 27 -5.66 3.30 10.76
C VAL A 27 -7.06 3.85 10.51
N ILE A 28 -7.80 3.20 9.61
CA ILE A 28 -9.18 3.52 9.27
C ILE A 28 -10.15 2.47 9.84
N ASP A 29 -11.45 2.76 9.77
CA ASP A 29 -12.47 1.80 10.17
C ASP A 29 -12.50 0.58 9.23
N LYS A 30 -13.09 -0.50 9.74
CA LYS A 30 -13.13 -1.79 9.05
C LYS A 30 -13.87 -1.68 7.72
N ASP A 31 -15.03 -1.03 7.70
CA ASP A 31 -15.92 -1.01 6.54
C ASP A 31 -15.29 -0.16 5.43
N LEU A 32 -14.67 0.97 5.77
CA LEU A 32 -13.88 1.78 4.84
C LEU A 32 -12.67 1.03 4.30
N PHE A 33 -11.95 0.28 5.14
CA PHE A 33 -10.82 -0.55 4.67
C PHE A 33 -11.28 -1.64 3.70
N GLU A 34 -12.41 -2.31 3.98
CA GLU A 34 -13.01 -3.30 3.07
C GLU A 34 -13.51 -2.69 1.75
N CYS A 35 -14.03 -1.45 1.79
CA CYS A 35 -14.36 -0.70 0.59
C CYS A 35 -13.12 -0.34 -0.22
N PHE A 36 -12.07 0.14 0.45
CA PHE A 36 -10.79 0.49 -0.16
C PHE A 36 -10.15 -0.69 -0.90
N ILE A 37 -10.02 -1.86 -0.27
CA ILE A 37 -9.42 -3.04 -0.92
C ILE A 37 -10.24 -3.54 -2.11
N LYS A 38 -11.55 -3.25 -2.15
CA LYS A 38 -12.46 -3.66 -3.23
C LYS A 38 -12.34 -2.75 -4.45
N ASP A 39 -12.06 -1.47 -4.24
CA ASP A 39 -11.95 -0.47 -5.30
C ASP A 39 -10.82 0.54 -5.03
N PRO A 40 -9.54 0.11 -5.04
CA PRO A 40 -8.41 0.94 -4.62
C PRO A 40 -8.13 2.14 -5.54
N LEU A 41 -8.72 2.16 -6.74
CA LEU A 41 -8.59 3.25 -7.72
C LEU A 41 -9.65 4.35 -7.56
N ASN A 42 -10.57 4.21 -6.61
CA ASN A 42 -11.48 5.30 -6.24
C ASN A 42 -10.75 6.37 -5.42
N ASP A 43 -11.30 7.59 -5.40
CA ASP A 43 -10.77 8.68 -4.59
C ASP A 43 -11.11 8.45 -3.10
N TYR A 44 -10.11 8.60 -2.23
CA TYR A 44 -10.24 8.46 -0.78
C TYR A 44 -9.63 9.66 -0.04
N ASP A 45 -10.38 10.22 0.90
CA ASP A 45 -9.94 11.36 1.70
C ASP A 45 -8.66 11.06 2.48
N PHE A 46 -8.52 9.85 3.05
CA PHE A 46 -7.31 9.46 3.78
C PHE A 46 -6.06 9.35 2.88
N ILE A 47 -6.20 9.22 1.56
CA ILE A 47 -5.05 9.29 0.63
C ILE A 47 -4.74 10.75 0.33
N LYS A 48 -5.77 11.53 0.01
CA LYS A 48 -5.67 12.97 -0.27
C LYS A 48 -5.06 13.77 0.90
N GLU A 49 -5.40 13.44 2.14
CA GLU A 49 -4.87 14.09 3.33
C GLU A 49 -3.39 13.76 3.61
N ASN A 50 -2.84 12.75 2.93
CA ASN A 50 -1.50 12.23 3.19
C ASN A 50 -0.57 12.26 1.95
N LEU A 51 -0.91 13.04 0.92
CA LEU A 51 -0.11 13.14 -0.31
C LEU A 51 1.36 13.51 -0.06
N GLU A 52 1.62 14.37 0.94
CA GLU A 52 2.98 14.79 1.29
C GLU A 52 3.88 13.66 1.80
N HIS A 53 3.31 12.52 2.19
CA HIS A 53 4.02 11.34 2.69
C HIS A 53 4.27 10.29 1.61
N MET A 54 3.84 10.54 0.36
CA MET A 54 3.95 9.58 -0.74
C MET A 54 4.76 10.16 -1.89
N TYR A 55 5.87 9.52 -2.21
CA TYR A 55 6.74 9.86 -3.33
C TYR A 55 7.74 8.73 -3.59
N CYS A 56 8.36 8.74 -4.78
CA CYS A 56 9.54 7.92 -5.06
C CYS A 56 10.77 8.84 -5.03
N ASP A 57 11.80 8.46 -4.29
CA ASP A 57 13.00 9.27 -4.13
C ASP A 57 14.01 9.07 -5.28
N GLN A 58 15.20 9.65 -5.16
CA GLN A 58 16.23 9.57 -6.20
C GLN A 58 16.91 8.19 -6.30
N ASP A 59 16.77 7.37 -5.26
CA ASP A 59 17.34 6.03 -5.16
C ASP A 59 16.28 4.94 -5.50
N GLU A 60 15.15 5.35 -6.10
CA GLU A 60 14.02 4.49 -6.47
C GLU A 60 13.32 3.83 -5.25
N VAL A 61 13.43 4.44 -4.06
CA VAL A 61 12.75 3.98 -2.85
C VAL A 61 11.35 4.56 -2.78
N PHE A 62 10.34 3.71 -2.57
CA PHE A 62 8.96 4.12 -2.42
C PHE A 62 8.67 4.59 -0.99
N HIS A 63 8.46 5.89 -0.81
CA HIS A 63 7.90 6.44 0.42
C HIS A 63 6.39 6.29 0.39
N CYS A 64 5.86 5.52 1.35
CA CYS A 64 4.48 5.06 1.35
C CYS A 64 3.75 5.44 2.65
N ILE A 65 2.43 5.54 2.57
CA ILE A 65 1.58 5.33 3.75
C ILE A 65 1.24 3.85 3.90
N PHE A 66 1.08 3.38 5.13
CA PHE A 66 0.58 2.04 5.42
C PHE A 66 -0.86 2.14 5.93
N VAL A 67 -1.81 1.76 5.07
CA VAL A 67 -3.24 1.81 5.36
C VAL A 67 -3.71 0.48 5.92
N THR A 68 -4.38 0.51 7.07
CA THR A 68 -4.89 -0.69 7.74
C THR A 68 -6.13 -0.38 8.58
N SER A 69 -6.73 -1.42 9.17
CA SER A 69 -7.75 -1.29 10.21
C SER A 69 -7.45 -2.20 11.40
N ASN A 70 -8.02 -1.90 12.56
CA ASN A 70 -7.83 -2.71 13.78
C ASN A 70 -8.39 -4.14 13.67
N SER A 71 -9.29 -4.39 12.73
CA SER A 71 -9.90 -5.70 12.50
C SER A 71 -9.08 -6.63 11.61
N HIS A 72 -7.99 -6.13 11.00
CA HIS A 72 -7.15 -6.89 10.07
C HIS A 72 -5.74 -7.05 10.62
N ASP A 73 -5.08 -8.15 10.27
CA ASP A 73 -3.68 -8.47 10.63
C ASP A 73 -2.68 -8.07 9.54
N PHE A 74 -3.15 -7.33 8.52
CA PHE A 74 -2.36 -6.81 7.42
C PHE A 74 -2.79 -5.38 7.08
N GLY A 75 -2.04 -4.74 6.20
CA GLY A 75 -2.43 -3.51 5.54
C GLY A 75 -1.89 -3.45 4.12
N ILE A 76 -2.14 -2.33 3.48
CA ILE A 76 -1.70 -2.03 2.12
C ILE A 76 -0.75 -0.84 2.20
N LEU A 77 0.47 -1.02 1.70
CA LEU A 77 1.35 0.10 1.39
C LEU A 77 0.75 0.84 0.20
N VAL A 78 0.67 2.16 0.29
CA VAL A 78 0.15 3.01 -0.77
C VAL A 78 1.16 4.09 -1.09
N GLU A 79 1.50 4.17 -2.36
CA GLU A 79 2.13 5.33 -2.99
C GLU A 79 1.18 5.79 -4.10
N SER A 80 0.92 7.10 -4.19
CA SER A 80 -0.18 7.64 -4.99
C SER A 80 0.26 8.42 -6.22
N GLU A 81 1.54 8.75 -6.38
CA GLU A 81 2.10 9.74 -7.30
C GLU A 81 1.33 11.07 -7.30
N GLY A 82 0.80 11.49 -6.15
CA GLY A 82 0.01 12.72 -6.02
C GLY A 82 -1.47 12.61 -6.37
N TYR A 83 -1.98 11.42 -6.68
CA TYR A 83 -3.41 11.18 -6.90
C TYR A 83 -4.16 10.88 -5.59
N HIS A 84 -5.49 10.98 -5.59
CA HIS A 84 -6.30 10.69 -4.40
C HIS A 84 -6.68 9.20 -4.26
N TYR A 85 -6.10 8.33 -5.09
CA TYR A 85 -6.33 6.89 -5.11
C TYR A 85 -5.01 6.13 -4.97
N ALA A 86 -5.09 4.83 -4.67
CA ALA A 86 -3.90 4.01 -4.43
C ALA A 86 -3.33 3.48 -5.75
N ARG A 87 -2.48 4.30 -6.37
CA ARG A 87 -1.89 4.03 -7.68
C ARG A 87 -0.89 2.87 -7.66
N TYR A 88 -0.02 2.86 -6.66
CA TYR A 88 0.86 1.74 -6.34
C TYR A 88 0.46 1.14 -5.01
N THR A 89 0.38 -0.19 -4.96
CA THR A 89 -0.03 -0.91 -3.77
C THR A 89 0.81 -2.15 -3.53
N ALA A 90 1.16 -2.41 -2.27
CA ALA A 90 1.73 -3.69 -1.86
C ALA A 90 1.06 -4.22 -0.59
N TYR A 91 0.79 -5.52 -0.54
CA TYR A 91 0.30 -6.19 0.66
C TYR A 91 1.44 -6.34 1.67
N LEU A 92 1.21 -5.95 2.93
CA LEU A 92 2.18 -6.14 4.02
C LEU A 92 1.48 -6.67 5.28
N PRO A 93 1.89 -7.84 5.83
CA PRO A 93 1.40 -8.32 7.12
C PRO A 93 1.86 -7.39 8.24
N LYS A 94 1.00 -7.11 9.23
CA LYS A 94 1.40 -6.31 10.41
C LYS A 94 2.54 -6.95 11.18
N ALA A 95 2.64 -8.27 11.18
CA ALA A 95 3.74 -8.99 11.82
C ALA A 95 5.12 -8.73 11.18
N ALA A 96 5.16 -8.18 9.96
CA ALA A 96 6.40 -7.77 9.29
C ALA A 96 6.86 -6.37 9.73
N ILE A 97 5.98 -5.55 10.29
CA ILE A 97 6.28 -4.23 10.87
C ILE A 97 6.75 -4.48 12.30
N LYS A 98 8.07 -4.43 12.52
CA LYS A 98 8.68 -4.57 13.85
C LYS A 98 8.78 -3.25 14.57
#